data_AF-A0A2G1DLB3-F1
#
_entry.id   AF-A0A2G1DLB3-F1
#
_cell.length_a   1.000
_cell.length_b   1.000
_cell.length_c   1.000
_cell.angle_alpha   90.00
_cell.angle_beta   90.00
_cell.angle_gamma   90.00
#
_symmetry.space_group_name_H-M   'P 1'
#
loop_
_entity.id
_entity.type
_entity.pdbx_description
1 polymer ?
#
loop_
_entity_poly.entity_id
_entity_poly.type
_entity_poly.pdbx_seq_one_letter_code
_entity_poly.pdbx_strand_id
1 'polypeptide(L)'
;MKLNVYILMIMALLGFTTFAYAQPENSNISVKEVKKDTKELFSSISNYTVDKKDQAMKRVKNSLDKLDKKVDELESKVDKKWDKMSKAVRSKTRENLKTLRKQRNQVAQWYGSMKNSTADAWENTKKGFSKAYKNLEEAWEKTEKEFSSK
;
A
#
# COMPACT_ATOMS: atom_id res chain seq x y z
N MET A 1 -63.71 -41.37 6.18
CA MET A 1 -62.94 -41.35 7.45
C MET A 1 -62.43 -39.95 7.67
N LYS A 2 -62.68 -39.40 8.87
CA LYS A 2 -62.12 -38.13 9.34
C LYS A 2 -60.62 -38.30 9.61
N LEU A 3 -59.78 -37.35 9.19
CA LEU A 3 -58.81 -36.68 10.09
C LEU A 3 -58.16 -35.48 9.38
N ASN A 4 -58.23 -34.33 10.05
CA ASN A 4 -57.72 -33.01 9.67
C ASN A 4 -56.20 -32.93 9.86
N VAL A 5 -55.49 -32.08 9.10
CA VAL A 5 -54.52 -31.11 9.66
C VAL A 5 -54.43 -29.88 8.73
N TYR A 6 -54.79 -28.72 9.30
CA TYR A 6 -54.65 -27.35 8.79
C TYR A 6 -53.14 -26.99 8.61
N ILE A 7 -52.72 -26.02 7.79
CA ILE A 7 -52.71 -24.60 8.16
C ILE A 7 -52.29 -23.81 6.91
N LEU A 8 -53.22 -22.96 6.45
CA LEU A 8 -52.92 -21.70 5.79
C LEU A 8 -52.36 -20.74 6.84
N MET A 9 -51.13 -20.26 6.68
CA MET A 9 -50.71 -18.99 7.26
C MET A 9 -49.88 -18.20 6.25
N ILE A 10 -50.47 -17.08 5.84
CA ILE A 10 -49.86 -15.96 5.14
C ILE A 10 -49.01 -15.22 6.18
N MET A 11 -47.73 -14.99 5.91
CA MET A 11 -46.98 -13.92 6.57
C MET A 11 -46.04 -13.23 5.59
N ALA A 12 -46.29 -11.94 5.42
CA ALA A 12 -45.44 -10.98 4.76
C ALA A 12 -44.11 -10.82 5.51
N LEU A 13 -43.01 -10.77 4.77
CA LEU A 13 -41.70 -10.27 5.20
C LEU A 13 -41.14 -9.48 4.00
N LEU A 14 -41.34 -8.16 3.97
CA LEU A 14 -40.41 -7.14 4.48
C LEU A 14 -39.05 -7.13 3.76
N GLY A 15 -38.93 -6.15 2.86
CA GLY A 15 -37.75 -5.31 2.64
C GLY A 15 -36.37 -5.98 2.61
N PHE A 16 -35.89 -6.30 1.41
CA PHE A 16 -34.46 -6.28 1.11
C PHE A 16 -34.16 -5.10 0.19
N THR A 17 -34.19 -3.89 0.76
CA THR A 17 -33.38 -2.80 0.21
C THR A 17 -31.93 -3.25 0.33
N THR A 18 -31.25 -3.40 -0.80
CA THR A 18 -29.81 -3.62 -0.84
C THR A 18 -29.12 -2.41 -0.23
N PHE A 19 -28.96 -2.41 1.10
CA PHE A 19 -27.91 -1.65 1.75
C PHE A 19 -26.61 -2.29 1.29
N ALA A 20 -26.06 -1.76 0.21
CA ALA A 20 -24.65 -1.82 -0.05
C ALA A 20 -23.99 -1.15 1.16
N TYR A 21 -23.63 -1.96 2.17
CA TYR A 21 -22.62 -1.59 3.13
C TYR A 21 -21.32 -1.43 2.33
N ALA A 22 -21.14 -0.24 1.76
CA ALA A 22 -19.82 0.30 1.55
C ALA A 22 -19.25 0.52 2.95
N GLN A 23 -18.74 -0.56 3.54
CA GLN A 23 -17.84 -0.47 4.67
C GLN A 23 -16.70 0.43 4.18
N PRO A 24 -16.49 1.63 4.74
CA PRO A 24 -15.23 2.28 4.54
C PRO A 24 -14.23 1.32 5.17
N GLU A 25 -13.53 0.56 4.34
CA GLU A 25 -12.27 -0.04 4.77
C GLU A 25 -11.45 1.16 5.24
N ASN A 26 -11.44 1.34 6.55
CA ASN A 26 -10.49 2.18 7.23
C ASN A 26 -9.19 1.39 7.14
N SER A 27 -8.66 1.27 5.91
CA SER A 27 -7.33 0.79 5.63
C SER A 27 -6.43 1.81 6.29
N ASN A 28 -6.15 1.56 7.56
CA ASN A 28 -5.16 2.34 8.28
C ASN A 28 -3.79 1.85 7.79
N ILE A 29 -3.56 1.96 6.47
CA ILE A 29 -2.28 1.80 5.83
C ILE A 29 -1.37 2.75 6.55
N SER A 30 -0.54 2.14 7.37
CA SER A 30 0.44 2.78 8.22
C SER A 30 1.79 2.42 7.66
N VAL A 31 2.81 3.20 8.01
CA VAL A 31 4.21 2.84 7.72
C VAL A 31 4.55 1.40 8.14
N LYS A 32 3.88 0.84 9.15
CA LYS A 32 4.07 -0.56 9.60
C LYS A 32 3.72 -1.57 8.51
N GLU A 33 2.65 -1.31 7.76
CA GLU A 33 2.20 -2.20 6.69
C GLU A 33 3.16 -2.13 5.50
N VAL A 34 3.65 -0.94 5.15
CA VAL A 34 4.69 -0.76 4.14
C VAL A 34 5.96 -1.51 4.55
N LYS A 35 6.42 -1.35 5.80
CA LYS A 35 7.58 -2.06 6.36
C LYS A 35 7.42 -3.59 6.31
N LYS A 36 6.21 -4.09 6.58
CA LYS A 36 5.90 -5.52 6.50
C LYS A 36 6.01 -6.01 5.06
N ASP A 37 5.35 -5.36 4.11
CA ASP A 37 5.38 -5.73 2.69
C ASP A 37 6.80 -5.68 2.14
N THR A 38 7.60 -4.67 2.52
CA THR A 38 9.01 -4.54 2.15
C THR A 38 9.81 -5.73 2.69
N LYS A 39 9.63 -6.08 3.96
CA LYS A 39 10.33 -7.23 4.56
C LYS A 39 9.97 -8.53 3.85
N GLU A 40 8.69 -8.76 3.59
CA GLU A 40 8.22 -9.95 2.86
C GLU A 40 8.79 -10.01 1.44
N LEU A 41 8.79 -8.89 0.72
CA LEU A 41 9.41 -8.80 -0.60
C LEU A 41 10.89 -9.18 -0.54
N PHE A 42 11.68 -8.56 0.36
CA PHE A 42 13.11 -8.83 0.45
C PHE A 42 13.43 -10.24 0.92
N SER A 43 12.66 -10.81 1.85
CA SER A 43 12.78 -12.22 2.22
C SER A 43 12.48 -13.15 1.04
N SER A 44 11.57 -12.77 0.14
CA SER A 44 11.24 -13.59 -1.03
C SER A 44 12.29 -13.53 -2.14
N ILE A 45 12.98 -12.39 -2.32
CA ILE A 45 13.93 -12.18 -3.42
C ILE A 45 15.40 -12.22 -3.00
N SER A 46 15.72 -12.27 -1.69
CA SER A 46 17.11 -12.25 -1.20
C SER A 46 17.94 -13.37 -1.81
N ASN A 47 17.35 -14.57 -1.87
CA ASN A 47 18.01 -15.79 -2.32
C ASN A 47 17.93 -16.00 -3.84
N TYR A 48 17.41 -15.02 -4.59
CA TYR A 48 17.30 -15.16 -6.03
C TYR A 48 18.63 -14.80 -6.68
N THR A 49 19.14 -15.75 -7.46
CA THR A 49 20.23 -15.57 -8.41
C THR A 49 19.69 -14.94 -9.70
N VAL A 50 20.60 -14.57 -10.61
CA VAL A 50 20.23 -14.02 -11.93
C VAL A 50 19.34 -14.98 -12.74
N ASP A 51 19.46 -16.30 -12.55
CA ASP A 51 18.63 -17.30 -13.24
C ASP A 51 17.15 -17.21 -12.85
N LYS A 52 16.86 -16.70 -11.65
CA LYS A 52 15.48 -16.46 -11.15
C LYS A 52 15.03 -15.02 -11.34
N LYS A 53 15.79 -14.20 -12.09
CA LYS A 53 15.53 -12.77 -12.28
C LYS A 53 14.12 -12.49 -12.77
N ASP A 54 13.63 -13.19 -13.79
CA ASP A 54 12.28 -12.95 -14.32
C ASP A 54 11.19 -13.19 -13.26
N GLN A 55 11.36 -14.23 -12.45
CA GLN A 55 10.47 -14.54 -11.33
C GLN A 55 10.58 -13.49 -10.21
N ALA A 56 11.79 -13.00 -9.94
CA ALA A 56 12.04 -11.87 -9.05
C ALA A 56 11.29 -10.64 -9.53
N MET A 57 11.43 -10.30 -10.82
CA MET A 57 10.89 -9.09 -11.40
C MET A 57 9.36 -9.05 -11.39
N LYS A 58 8.70 -10.20 -11.56
CA LYS A 58 7.24 -10.31 -11.40
C LYS A 58 6.79 -10.00 -9.96
N ARG A 59 7.46 -10.57 -8.96
CA ARG A 59 7.14 -10.29 -7.54
C ARG A 59 7.37 -8.84 -7.20
N VAL A 60 8.50 -8.30 -7.63
CA VAL A 60 8.86 -6.91 -7.39
C VAL A 60 7.85 -5.97 -8.03
N LYS A 61 7.44 -6.22 -9.28
CA LYS A 61 6.40 -5.44 -9.96
C LYS A 61 5.09 -5.41 -9.16
N ASN A 62 4.64 -6.57 -8.68
CA ASN A 62 3.41 -6.65 -7.87
C ASN A 62 3.53 -5.85 -6.57
N SER A 63 4.69 -5.87 -5.91
CA SER A 63 4.93 -5.07 -4.70
C SER A 63 4.99 -3.57 -4.99
N LEU A 64 5.48 -3.16 -6.16
CA LEU A 64 5.45 -1.75 -6.58
C LEU A 64 4.04 -1.26 -6.87
N ASP A 65 3.21 -2.09 -7.51
CA ASP A 65 1.81 -1.73 -7.77
C ASP A 65 1.01 -1.57 -6.47
N LYS A 66 1.31 -2.40 -5.46
CA LYS A 66 0.77 -2.23 -4.11
C LYS A 66 1.28 -0.95 -3.47
N LEU A 67 2.58 -0.70 -3.54
CA LEU A 67 3.20 0.49 -2.97
C LEU A 67 2.59 1.78 -3.54
N ASP A 68 2.39 1.85 -4.85
CA ASP A 68 1.80 3.02 -5.52
C ASP A 68 0.40 3.33 -4.97
N LYS A 69 -0.47 2.31 -4.88
CA LYS A 69 -1.80 2.47 -4.28
C LYS A 69 -1.74 2.98 -2.85
N LYS A 70 -0.80 2.44 -2.06
CA LYS A 70 -0.60 2.87 -0.68
C LYS A 70 -0.20 4.36 -0.64
N VAL A 71 0.71 4.81 -1.50
CA VAL A 71 1.13 6.22 -1.56
C VAL A 71 -0.06 7.13 -1.87
N ASP A 72 -0.91 6.74 -2.83
CA ASP A 72 -2.12 7.49 -3.17
C ASP A 72 -3.09 7.58 -1.98
N GLU A 73 -3.25 6.48 -1.23
CA GLU A 73 -4.07 6.47 0.00
C GLU A 73 -3.51 7.38 1.10
N LEU A 74 -2.18 7.43 1.27
CA LEU A 74 -1.54 8.34 2.22
C LEU A 74 -1.79 9.81 1.84
N GLU A 75 -1.65 10.14 0.57
CA GLU A 75 -1.92 11.49 0.04
C GLU A 75 -3.38 11.87 0.30
N SER A 76 -4.32 10.96 0.03
CA SER A 76 -5.74 11.18 0.35
C SER A 76 -5.99 11.40 1.85
N LYS A 77 -5.28 10.68 2.74
CA LYS A 77 -5.37 10.89 4.19
C LYS A 77 -4.86 12.25 4.63
N VAL A 78 -3.79 12.75 3.99
CA VAL A 78 -3.30 14.11 4.20
C VAL A 78 -4.37 15.11 3.78
N ASP A 79 -4.95 14.96 2.59
CA ASP A 79 -5.97 15.88 2.06
C ASP A 79 -7.21 15.94 2.96
N LYS A 80 -7.70 14.80 3.44
CA LYS A 80 -8.85 14.72 4.37
C LYS A 80 -8.61 15.44 5.71
N LYS A 81 -7.35 15.61 6.11
CA LYS A 81 -6.97 16.31 7.35
C LYS A 81 -6.46 17.72 7.09
N TRP A 82 -6.37 18.14 5.83
CA TRP A 82 -5.75 19.40 5.42
C TRP A 82 -6.30 20.59 6.20
N ASP A 83 -7.63 20.71 6.27
CA ASP A 83 -8.31 21.83 6.92
C ASP A 83 -8.07 21.91 8.43
N LYS A 84 -7.72 20.78 9.06
CA LYS A 84 -7.46 20.67 10.50
C LYS A 84 -6.01 20.98 10.88
N MET A 85 -5.10 21.08 9.90
CA MET A 85 -3.68 21.35 10.13
C MET A 85 -3.40 22.86 10.19
N SER A 86 -2.49 23.25 11.08
CA SER A 86 -1.92 24.61 11.06
C SER A 86 -1.16 24.91 9.76
N LYS A 87 -0.94 26.20 9.44
CA LYS A 87 -0.16 26.62 8.26
C LYS A 87 1.25 26.02 8.25
N ALA A 88 1.89 25.93 9.42
CA ALA A 88 3.23 25.36 9.56
C ALA A 88 3.24 23.85 9.25
N VAL A 89 2.29 23.10 9.83
CA VAL A 89 2.14 21.65 9.60
C VAL A 89 1.82 21.35 8.14
N ARG A 90 0.94 22.15 7.50
CA ARG A 90 0.64 22.06 6.06
C ARG A 90 1.89 22.22 5.20
N SER A 91 2.74 23.21 5.51
CA SER A 91 3.97 23.48 4.77
C SER A 91 4.92 22.28 4.84
N LYS A 92 5.20 21.78 6.04
CA LYS A 92 6.08 20.64 6.26
C LYS A 92 5.51 19.35 5.67
N THR A 93 4.21 19.14 5.77
CA THR A 93 3.54 17.96 5.17
C THR A 93 3.69 17.96 3.65
N ARG A 94 3.56 19.11 2.99
CA ARG A 94 3.81 19.23 1.53
C ARG A 94 5.24 18.90 1.15
N GLU A 95 6.22 19.37 1.93
CA GLU A 95 7.63 19.04 1.72
C GLU A 95 7.90 17.54 1.88
N ASN A 96 7.33 16.93 2.92
CA ASN A 96 7.44 15.50 3.17
C ASN A 96 6.79 14.68 2.05
N LEU A 97 5.61 15.07 1.55
CA LEU A 97 4.97 14.44 0.40
C LEU A 97 5.81 14.56 -0.88
N LYS A 98 6.41 15.73 -1.14
CA LYS A 98 7.34 15.89 -2.27
C LYS A 98 8.53 14.95 -2.16
N THR A 99 9.07 14.79 -0.96
CA THR A 99 10.17 13.87 -0.68
C THR A 99 9.73 12.43 -0.87
N LEU A 100 8.55 12.05 -0.37
CA LEU A 100 7.99 10.70 -0.52
C LEU A 100 7.84 10.33 -2.01
N ARG A 101 7.24 11.22 -2.83
CA ARG A 101 7.12 11.03 -4.28
C ARG A 101 8.48 10.87 -4.95
N LYS A 102 9.49 11.66 -4.54
CA LYS A 102 10.86 11.50 -5.03
C LYS A 102 11.42 10.13 -4.69
N GLN A 103 11.25 9.64 -3.46
CA GLN A 103 11.73 8.30 -3.08
C GLN A 103 10.96 7.20 -3.81
N ARG A 104 9.66 7.35 -4.06
CA ARG A 104 8.88 6.41 -4.88
C ARG A 104 9.47 6.29 -6.29
N ASN A 105 9.84 7.42 -6.89
CA ASN A 105 10.51 7.43 -8.19
C ASN A 105 11.90 6.77 -8.14
N GLN A 106 12.67 6.95 -7.05
CA GLN A 106 13.94 6.25 -6.86
C GLN A 106 13.75 4.72 -6.79
N VAL A 107 12.70 4.24 -6.12
CA VAL A 107 12.36 2.81 -6.10
C VAL A 107 12.06 2.31 -7.52
N ALA A 108 11.26 3.05 -8.30
CA ALA A 108 10.97 2.70 -9.70
C ALA A 108 12.22 2.69 -10.59
N GLN A 109 13.13 3.64 -10.40
CA GLN A 109 14.42 3.67 -11.10
C GLN A 109 15.26 2.43 -10.79
N TRP A 110 15.40 2.07 -9.51
CA TRP A 110 16.13 0.87 -9.12
C TRP A 110 15.47 -0.43 -9.60
N TYR A 111 14.14 -0.48 -9.70
CA TYR A 111 13.45 -1.56 -10.37
C TYR A 111 13.85 -1.70 -11.84
N GLY A 112 13.93 -0.57 -12.57
CA GLY A 112 14.43 -0.55 -13.94
C GLY A 112 15.88 -1.03 -14.04
N SER A 113 16.75 -0.55 -13.14
CA SER A 113 18.15 -1.01 -13.06
C SER A 113 18.25 -2.51 -12.79
N MET A 114 17.43 -3.04 -11.88
CA MET A 114 17.40 -4.46 -11.55
C MET A 114 16.85 -5.30 -12.72
N LYS A 115 15.82 -4.82 -13.43
CA LYS A 115 15.28 -5.46 -14.64
C LYS A 115 16.32 -5.55 -15.75
N ASN A 116 17.19 -4.55 -15.89
CA ASN A 116 18.18 -4.47 -16.97
C ASN A 116 19.59 -4.92 -16.53
N SER A 117 19.77 -5.40 -15.31
CA SER A 117 21.08 -5.75 -14.79
C SER A 117 21.68 -6.99 -15.47
N THR A 118 23.00 -7.03 -15.57
CA THR A 118 23.76 -8.26 -15.88
C THR A 118 23.87 -9.16 -14.65
N ALA A 119 24.44 -10.35 -14.81
CA ALA A 119 24.75 -11.26 -13.70
C ALA A 119 25.67 -10.58 -12.67
N ASP A 120 26.76 -9.95 -13.12
CA ASP A 120 27.74 -9.29 -12.26
C ASP A 120 27.14 -8.09 -11.51
N ALA A 121 26.16 -7.41 -12.11
CA ALA A 121 25.49 -6.26 -11.50
C ALA A 121 24.31 -6.64 -10.58
N TRP A 122 23.84 -7.89 -10.62
CA TRP A 122 22.60 -8.33 -9.96
C TRP A 122 22.59 -8.00 -8.45
N GLU A 123 23.62 -8.42 -7.73
CA GLU A 123 23.70 -8.19 -6.28
C GLU A 123 23.74 -6.70 -5.90
N ASN A 124 24.45 -5.89 -6.71
CA ASN A 124 24.51 -4.45 -6.49
C ASN A 124 23.16 -3.78 -6.75
N THR A 125 22.43 -4.20 -7.78
CA THR A 125 21.08 -3.67 -8.06
C THR A 125 20.06 -4.08 -7.00
N LYS A 126 20.12 -5.31 -6.45
CA LYS A 126 19.30 -5.72 -5.30
C LYS A 126 19.55 -4.83 -4.07
N LYS A 127 20.82 -4.55 -3.75
CA LYS A 127 21.20 -3.67 -2.63
C LYS A 127 20.68 -2.24 -2.84
N GLY A 128 20.85 -1.69 -4.03
CA GLY A 128 20.36 -0.34 -4.37
C GLY A 128 18.84 -0.25 -4.26
N PHE A 129 18.12 -1.26 -4.75
CA PHE A 129 16.68 -1.37 -4.62
C PHE A 129 16.21 -1.44 -3.15
N SER A 130 16.89 -2.23 -2.32
CA SER A 130 16.62 -2.30 -0.87
C SER A 130 16.82 -0.98 -0.16
N LYS A 131 17.92 -0.27 -0.48
CA LYS A 131 18.18 1.06 0.06
C LYS A 131 17.10 2.07 -0.36
N ALA A 132 16.65 2.02 -1.61
CA ALA A 132 15.58 2.90 -2.09
C ALA A 132 14.26 2.69 -1.33
N TYR A 133 13.89 1.43 -1.07
CA TYR A 133 12.72 1.11 -0.25
C TYR A 133 12.84 1.66 1.17
N LYS A 134 13.99 1.48 1.82
CA LYS A 134 14.24 2.01 3.16
C LYS A 134 14.10 3.54 3.20
N ASN A 135 14.66 4.24 2.22
CA ASN A 135 14.52 5.70 2.14
C ASN A 135 13.06 6.13 1.95
N LEU A 136 12.28 5.37 1.19
CA LEU A 136 10.85 5.61 1.03
C LEU A 136 10.09 5.40 2.34
N GLU A 137 10.38 4.32 3.09
CA GLU A 137 9.78 4.07 4.40
C GLU A 137 10.05 5.20 5.39
N GLU A 138 11.27 5.73 5.40
CA GLU A 138 11.64 6.87 6.24
C GLU A 138 10.90 8.15 5.83
N ALA A 139 10.76 8.42 4.53
CA ALA A 139 9.99 9.56 4.03
C ALA A 139 8.50 9.44 4.36
N TRP A 140 7.97 8.22 4.29
CA TRP A 140 6.60 7.91 4.68
C TRP A 140 6.38 8.16 6.17
N GLU A 141 7.25 7.63 7.03
CA GLU A 141 7.15 7.79 8.48
C GLU A 141 7.16 9.26 8.90
N LYS A 142 8.02 10.07 8.26
CA LYS A 142 8.07 11.52 8.47
C LYS A 142 6.77 12.20 8.06
N THR A 143 6.20 11.81 6.91
CA THR A 143 4.92 12.33 6.44
C THR A 143 3.82 12.02 7.46
N GLU A 144 3.68 10.76 7.88
CA GLU A 144 2.66 10.32 8.85
C GLU A 144 2.76 11.05 10.19
N LYS A 145 3.98 11.21 10.70
CA LYS A 145 4.24 11.95 11.94
C LYS A 145 3.83 13.41 11.80
N GLU A 146 4.19 14.07 10.69
CA GLU A 146 3.95 15.50 10.50
C GLU A 146 2.45 15.81 10.45
N PHE A 147 1.67 15.17 9.58
CA PHE A 147 0.24 15.51 9.45
C PHE A 147 -0.61 15.05 10.64
N SER A 148 -0.06 14.18 11.49
CA SER A 148 -0.70 13.75 12.73
C SER A 148 -0.42 14.69 13.91
N SER A 149 0.49 15.65 13.77
CA SER A 149 0.98 16.49 14.88
C SER A 149 0.05 17.65 15.30
N LYS A 150 -1.08 17.86 14.61
CA LYS A 150 -2.10 18.91 14.82
C LYS A 150 -1.56 20.36 14.79
#